data_AF-A0A671QRQ0-F1
#
_entry.id   AF-A0A671QRQ0-F1
#
_cell.length_a   1.000
_cell.length_b   1.000
_cell.length_c   1.000
_cell.angle_alpha   90.00
_cell.angle_beta   90.00
_cell.angle_gamma   90.00
#
_symmetry.space_group_name_H-M   'P 1'
#
loop_
_entity.id
_entity.type
_entity.pdbx_description
1 polymer ?
#
loop_
_entity_poly.entity_id
_entity_poly.type
_entity_poly.pdbx_seq_one_letter_code
_entity_poly.pdbx_strand_id
1 'polypeptide(L)'
;MAGAIIENMSTKKLVIVGVILILFQAFSFMVGGLIAPSPTTAVHYLATKCVDTVKTHHKGSKWFMPWGPDQCSKIRDFDEAMAKRIEANNIVFAVHIPLPNREMSPWFQFMLVILQFDIAFKMQNQIGE
;
A
#
# COMPACT_ATOMS: atom_id res chain seq x y z
N MET A 1 -0.79 -12.61 55.94
CA MET A 1 -0.69 -12.13 54.55
C MET A 1 -0.24 -13.29 53.70
N ALA A 2 -1.07 -13.80 52.79
CA ALA A 2 -0.67 -14.88 51.90
C ALA A 2 0.27 -14.30 50.83
N GLY A 3 1.50 -14.79 50.76
CA GLY A 3 2.49 -14.38 49.75
C GLY A 3 2.03 -14.70 48.33
N ALA A 4 2.64 -14.04 47.35
CA ALA A 4 2.28 -14.24 45.94
C ALA A 4 2.53 -15.70 45.51
N ILE A 5 1.83 -16.18 44.47
CA ILE A 5 1.91 -17.57 43.98
C ILE A 5 3.37 -17.99 43.69
N ILE A 6 4.20 -17.04 43.26
CA ILE A 6 5.62 -17.27 42.97
C ILE A 6 6.47 -17.50 44.24
N GLU A 7 6.10 -16.89 45.36
CA GLU A 7 6.80 -17.01 46.65
C GLU A 7 6.45 -18.32 47.36
N ASN A 8 5.26 -18.86 47.09
CA ASN A 8 4.77 -20.10 47.69
C ASN A 8 4.90 -21.33 46.76
N MET A 9 5.51 -21.18 45.59
CA MET A 9 5.74 -22.28 44.65
C MET A 9 7.06 -23.00 44.92
N SER A 10 7.00 -24.33 45.01
CA SER A 10 8.21 -25.16 44.98
C SER A 10 8.93 -25.03 43.64
N THR A 11 10.27 -25.07 43.67
CA THR A 11 11.14 -25.07 42.48
C THR A 11 10.72 -26.09 41.43
N LYS A 12 10.21 -27.26 41.84
CA LYS A 12 9.70 -28.28 40.90
C LYS A 12 8.51 -27.79 40.08
N LYS A 13 7.55 -27.12 40.71
CA LYS A 13 6.37 -26.55 40.03
C LYS A 13 6.80 -25.43 39.09
N LEU A 14 7.74 -24.60 39.53
CA LEU A 14 8.29 -23.51 38.73
C LEU A 14 8.98 -24.04 37.45
N VAL A 15 9.80 -25.08 37.55
CA VAL A 15 10.47 -25.70 36.39
C VAL A 15 9.45 -26.30 35.42
N ILE A 16 8.43 -27.01 35.92
CA ILE A 16 7.38 -27.59 35.06
C ILE A 16 6.66 -26.50 34.27
N VAL A 17 6.23 -25.41 34.95
CA VAL A 17 5.59 -24.27 34.28
C VAL A 17 6.55 -23.62 33.28
N GLY A 18 7.82 -23.45 33.62
CA GLY A 18 8.84 -22.92 32.72
C GLY A 18 9.01 -23.74 31.44
N VAL A 19 9.10 -25.07 31.55
CA VAL A 19 9.19 -25.97 30.39
C VAL A 19 7.93 -25.89 29.54
N ILE A 20 6.74 -25.86 30.14
CA ILE A 20 5.47 -25.70 29.42
C ILE A 20 5.47 -24.38 28.63
N LEU A 21 5.85 -23.27 29.27
CA LEU A 21 5.93 -21.96 28.60
C LEU A 21 6.93 -21.97 27.44
N ILE A 22 8.09 -22.63 27.60
CA ILE A 22 9.08 -22.77 26.53
C ILE A 22 8.50 -23.55 25.34
N LEU A 23 7.76 -24.64 25.60
CA LEU A 23 7.11 -25.40 24.53
C LEU A 23 6.06 -24.57 23.78
N PHE A 24 5.22 -23.81 24.51
CA PHE A 24 4.26 -22.90 23.88
C PHE A 24 4.95 -21.78 23.09
N GLN A 25 6.06 -21.25 23.59
CA GLN A 25 6.83 -20.22 22.89
C GLN A 25 7.42 -20.77 21.58
N ALA A 26 8.00 -21.97 21.62
CA ALA A 26 8.51 -22.66 20.43
C ALA A 26 7.39 -22.91 19.40
N PHE A 27 6.22 -23.35 19.87
CA PHE A 27 5.05 -23.54 19.01
C PHE A 27 4.59 -22.21 18.38
N SER A 28 4.56 -21.13 19.15
CA SER A 28 4.16 -19.80 18.67
C SER A 28 5.09 -19.29 17.56
N PHE A 29 6.40 -19.50 17.71
CA PHE A 29 7.37 -19.21 16.65
C PHE A 29 7.17 -20.08 15.41
N MET A 30 6.87 -21.37 15.59
CA MET A 30 6.61 -22.27 14.49
C MET A 30 5.37 -21.86 13.68
N VAL A 31 4.30 -21.45 14.36
CA VAL A 31 3.09 -20.93 13.70
C VAL A 31 3.40 -19.65 12.92
N GLY A 32 4.12 -18.70 13.53
CA GLY A 32 4.50 -17.46 12.86
C GLY A 32 5.45 -17.64 11.68
N GLY A 33 6.37 -18.61 11.75
CA GLY A 33 7.40 -18.81 10.73
C GLY A 33 7.02 -19.77 9.60
N LEU A 34 6.21 -20.80 9.89
CA LEU A 34 5.89 -21.85 8.91
C LEU A 34 4.45 -21.79 8.37
N ILE A 35 3.53 -21.15 9.09
CA ILE A 35 2.10 -21.13 8.72
C ILE A 35 1.67 -19.74 8.28
N ALA A 36 2.04 -18.70 9.03
CA ALA A 36 1.62 -17.35 8.72
C ALA A 36 2.34 -16.80 7.47
N PRO A 37 1.63 -16.17 6.52
CA PRO A 37 2.26 -15.45 5.42
C PRO A 37 2.93 -14.17 5.93
N SER A 38 3.69 -13.51 5.05
CA SER A 38 4.29 -12.21 5.37
C SER A 38 3.25 -11.21 5.90
N PRO A 39 3.55 -10.50 7.00
CA PRO A 39 2.56 -9.69 7.71
C PRO A 39 2.03 -8.51 6.89
N THR A 40 2.80 -8.05 5.91
CA THR A 40 2.44 -6.96 5.00
C THR A 40 2.86 -7.29 3.58
N THR A 41 2.15 -6.72 2.60
CA THR A 41 2.51 -6.81 1.18
C THR A 41 2.60 -5.40 0.62
N ALA A 42 3.72 -5.07 -0.01
CA ALA A 42 3.90 -3.83 -0.75
C ALA A 42 3.72 -4.09 -2.25
N VAL A 43 2.84 -3.33 -2.90
CA VAL A 43 2.61 -3.40 -4.34
C VAL A 43 2.83 -2.02 -4.94
N HIS A 44 3.75 -1.93 -5.90
CA HIS A 44 4.03 -0.69 -6.62
C HIS A 44 2.99 -0.48 -7.73
N TYR A 45 2.37 0.69 -7.74
CA TYR A 45 1.45 1.12 -8.78
C TYR A 45 2.08 2.26 -9.56
N LEU A 46 2.07 2.15 -10.89
CA LEU A 46 2.42 3.26 -11.77
C LEU A 46 1.14 4.04 -12.11
N ALA A 47 1.12 5.34 -11.80
CA ALA A 47 -0.01 6.18 -12.15
C ALA A 47 -0.14 6.35 -13.67
N THR A 48 -1.33 6.07 -14.19
CA THR A 48 -1.65 6.31 -15.60
C THR A 48 -1.98 7.78 -15.78
N LYS A 49 -1.32 8.41 -16.77
CA LYS A 49 -1.48 9.83 -17.09
C LYS A 49 -2.69 9.98 -18.01
N CYS A 50 -3.85 10.27 -17.45
CA CYS A 50 -5.09 10.51 -18.18
C CYS A 50 -5.22 11.98 -18.59
N VAL A 51 -5.89 12.24 -19.71
CA VAL A 51 -6.12 13.59 -20.24
C VAL A 51 -7.59 13.97 -20.10
N ASP A 52 -7.87 15.10 -19.45
CA ASP A 52 -9.20 15.73 -19.45
C ASP A 52 -9.36 16.62 -20.68
N THR A 53 -9.95 16.08 -21.75
CA THR A 53 -10.12 16.77 -23.04
C THR A 53 -11.34 17.68 -23.07
N VAL A 54 -12.33 17.37 -22.25
CA VAL A 54 -13.51 18.21 -22.04
C VAL A 54 -13.15 19.08 -20.84
N LYS A 55 -13.40 20.39 -20.85
CA LYS A 55 -13.20 21.23 -19.65
C LYS A 55 -14.28 20.89 -18.60
N THR A 56 -14.28 19.64 -18.15
CA THR A 56 -15.28 19.02 -17.28
C THR A 56 -15.12 19.48 -15.84
N HIS A 57 -14.07 20.25 -15.54
CA HIS A 57 -13.89 21.02 -14.30
C HIS A 57 -15.17 21.73 -13.81
N HIS A 58 -16.11 22.05 -14.70
CA HIS A 58 -17.35 22.75 -14.38
C HIS A 58 -18.65 21.91 -14.43
N LYS A 59 -18.62 20.62 -14.78
CA LYS A 59 -19.86 19.81 -15.00
C LYS A 59 -20.01 18.55 -14.14
N GLY A 60 -19.09 18.27 -13.21
CA GLY A 60 -19.18 17.16 -12.25
C GLY A 60 -17.89 16.34 -12.19
N SER A 61 -17.74 15.50 -11.15
CA SER A 61 -16.56 14.64 -10.98
C SER A 61 -16.58 13.48 -11.99
N LYS A 62 -15.77 13.59 -13.04
CA LYS A 62 -15.51 12.48 -13.96
C LYS A 62 -14.47 11.56 -13.33
N TRP A 63 -14.77 10.26 -13.24
CA TRP A 63 -13.83 9.24 -12.81
C TRP A 63 -12.99 8.77 -13.99
N PHE A 64 -11.67 8.99 -13.92
CA PHE A 64 -10.73 8.57 -14.95
C PHE A 64 -10.24 7.16 -14.66
N MET A 65 -10.73 6.18 -15.41
CA MET A 65 -10.33 4.79 -15.23
C MET A 65 -9.01 4.52 -15.98
N PRO A 66 -7.96 3.99 -15.33
CA PRO A 66 -6.68 3.72 -16.00
C PRO A 66 -6.74 2.55 -16.98
N TRP A 67 -7.71 1.64 -16.81
CA TRP A 67 -7.91 0.44 -17.63
C TRP A 67 -9.39 0.04 -17.66
N GLY A 68 -9.73 -0.93 -18.52
CA GLY A 68 -11.11 -1.42 -18.67
C GLY A 68 -11.82 -0.85 -19.91
N PRO A 69 -13.13 -1.14 -20.07
CA PRO A 69 -13.93 -0.67 -21.20
C PRO A 69 -14.02 0.87 -21.24
N ASP A 70 -14.13 1.50 -20.07
CA ASP A 70 -14.22 2.96 -19.90
C ASP A 70 -12.84 3.59 -19.58
N GLN A 71 -11.77 3.03 -20.14
CA GLN A 71 -10.42 3.58 -19.92
C GLN A 71 -10.31 5.02 -20.43
N CYS A 72 -9.55 5.83 -19.71
CA CYS A 72 -9.29 7.20 -20.07
C CYS A 72 -8.40 7.32 -21.33
N SER A 73 -8.44 8.49 -21.97
CA SER A 73 -7.42 8.84 -22.96
C SER A 73 -6.10 9.06 -22.24
N LYS A 74 -5.13 8.19 -22.49
CA LYS A 74 -3.83 8.16 -21.81
C LYS A 74 -2.71 8.71 -22.69
N ILE A 75 -1.74 9.35 -22.06
CA ILE A 75 -0.46 9.73 -22.67
C ILE A 75 0.65 8.86 -22.07
N ARG A 76 1.63 8.48 -22.89
CA ARG A 76 2.76 7.68 -22.41
C ARG A 76 3.76 8.56 -21.65
N ASP A 77 4.12 9.69 -22.27
CA ASP A 77 5.21 10.56 -21.86
C ASP A 77 4.78 12.04 -21.87
N PHE A 78 5.49 12.89 -21.13
CA PHE A 78 5.19 14.34 -21.11
C PHE A 78 5.54 15.03 -22.43
N ASP A 79 6.45 14.48 -23.23
CA ASP A 79 6.75 15.02 -24.57
C ASP A 79 5.54 14.89 -25.51
N GLU A 80 4.75 13.83 -25.36
CA GLU A 80 3.48 13.65 -26.08
C GLU A 80 2.46 14.73 -25.68
N ALA A 81 2.43 15.10 -24.39
CA ALA A 81 1.58 16.18 -23.90
C ALA A 81 1.95 17.53 -24.52
N MET A 82 3.25 17.82 -24.63
CA MET A 82 3.75 19.05 -25.26
C MET A 82 3.40 19.09 -26.74
N ALA A 83 3.60 17.99 -27.47
CA ALA A 83 3.24 17.88 -28.89
C ALA A 83 1.73 18.08 -29.13
N LYS A 84 0.89 17.53 -28.24
CA LYS A 84 -0.57 17.67 -28.28
C LYS A 84 -1.09 18.97 -27.65
N ARG A 85 -0.21 19.86 -27.19
CA ARG A 85 -0.55 21.12 -26.49
C ARG A 85 -1.51 20.91 -25.30
N ILE A 86 -1.30 19.84 -24.55
CA ILE A 86 -2.09 19.54 -23.35
C ILE A 86 -1.54 20.37 -22.19
N GLU A 87 -2.39 21.19 -21.59
CA GLU A 87 -2.05 21.97 -20.39
C GLU A 87 -1.84 21.06 -19.17
N ALA A 88 -0.97 21.48 -18.25
CA ALA A 88 -0.67 20.73 -17.02
C ALA A 88 -1.91 20.41 -16.18
N ASN A 89 -2.89 21.34 -16.12
CA ASN A 89 -4.12 21.18 -15.36
C ASN A 89 -5.05 20.08 -15.91
N ASN A 90 -4.84 19.68 -17.17
CA ASN A 90 -5.65 18.66 -17.84
C ASN A 90 -5.04 17.25 -17.70
N ILE A 91 -3.93 17.09 -16.98
CA ILE A 91 -3.31 15.80 -16.71
C ILE A 91 -3.77 15.28 -15.36
N VAL A 92 -4.42 14.11 -15.36
CA VAL A 92 -4.90 13.42 -14.16
C VAL A 92 -4.11 12.13 -13.96
N PHE A 93 -3.43 11.99 -12.83
CA PHE A 93 -2.75 10.76 -12.44
C PHE A 93 -3.75 9.79 -11.82
N ALA A 94 -4.15 8.78 -12.59
CA ALA A 94 -5.14 7.78 -12.17
C ALA A 94 -4.46 6.47 -11.78
N VAL A 95 -4.82 5.97 -10.60
CA VAL A 95 -4.45 4.63 -10.11
C VAL A 95 -5.73 3.93 -9.68
N HIS A 96 -5.87 2.66 -10.08
CA HIS A 96 -6.95 1.81 -9.61
C HIS A 96 -6.35 0.75 -8.68
N ILE A 97 -6.80 0.79 -7.43
CA ILE A 97 -6.50 -0.23 -6.42
C ILE A 97 -7.82 -0.98 -6.21
N PRO A 98 -7.87 -2.30 -6.39
CA PRO A 98 -6.78 -3.25 -6.66
C PRO A 98 -6.33 -3.31 -8.14
N LEU A 99 -5.25 -4.03 -8.42
CA LEU A 99 -4.78 -4.36 -9.79
C LEU A 99 -5.88 -5.07 -10.62
N PRO A 100 -5.78 -5.05 -11.97
CA PRO A 100 -6.74 -5.73 -12.84
C PRO A 100 -6.95 -7.20 -12.46
N ASN A 101 -8.20 -7.64 -12.49
CA ASN A 101 -8.62 -9.01 -12.11
C ASN A 101 -8.28 -9.41 -10.67
N ARG A 102 -8.10 -8.43 -9.77
CA ARG A 102 -7.97 -8.67 -8.33
C ARG A 102 -9.05 -7.88 -7.59
N GLU A 103 -9.34 -8.31 -6.38
CA GLU A 103 -10.31 -7.68 -5.49
C GLU A 103 -9.69 -7.47 -4.11
N MET A 104 -10.07 -6.37 -3.46
CA MET A 104 -9.65 -6.06 -2.10
C MET A 104 -10.65 -6.69 -1.13
N SER A 105 -10.17 -7.46 -0.14
CA SER A 105 -11.05 -8.06 0.86
C SER A 105 -10.96 -7.34 2.22
N PRO A 106 -12.00 -7.40 3.06
CA PRO A 106 -11.94 -6.85 4.42
C PRO A 106 -10.85 -7.47 5.31
N TRP A 107 -10.33 -8.65 4.95
CA TRP A 107 -9.26 -9.33 5.68
C TRP A 107 -7.92 -8.59 5.66
N PHE A 108 -7.74 -7.61 4.76
CA PHE A 108 -6.54 -6.77 4.75
C PHE A 108 -6.48 -5.78 5.92
N GLN A 109 -7.63 -5.43 6.53
CA GLN A 109 -7.79 -4.55 7.71
C GLN A 109 -7.33 -3.10 7.56
N PHE A 110 -6.24 -2.84 6.85
CA PHE A 110 -5.70 -1.51 6.59
C PHE A 110 -5.17 -1.38 5.16
N MET A 111 -5.08 -0.15 4.68
CA MET A 111 -4.44 0.19 3.42
C MET A 111 -3.55 1.41 3.63
N LEU A 112 -2.27 1.27 3.29
CA LEU A 112 -1.29 2.36 3.31
C LEU A 112 -0.89 2.69 1.89
N VAL A 113 -0.93 3.98 1.54
CA VAL A 113 -0.56 4.48 0.22
C VAL A 113 0.53 5.53 0.39
N ILE A 114 1.61 5.37 -0.36
CA ILE A 114 2.76 6.28 -0.37
C ILE A 114 2.97 6.74 -1.81
N LEU A 115 3.13 8.05 -2.01
CA LEU A 115 3.46 8.62 -3.31
C LEU A 115 4.98 8.68 -3.46
N GLN A 116 5.47 8.13 -4.57
CA GLN A 116 6.86 8.25 -5.00
C GLN A 116 6.86 9.03 -6.31
N PHE A 117 7.50 10.22 -6.31
CA PHE A 117 7.56 11.10 -7.46
C PHE A 117 8.86 10.89 -8.23
N ASP A 118 8.75 10.63 -9.53
CA ASP A 118 9.88 10.63 -10.45
C ASP A 118 10.03 12.02 -11.08
N ILE A 119 10.97 12.82 -10.56
CA ILE A 119 11.23 14.18 -11.03
C ILE A 119 12.52 14.21 -11.84
N ALA A 120 12.40 14.48 -13.14
CA ALA A 120 13.56 14.65 -14.01
C ALA A 120 14.28 15.97 -13.74
N PHE A 121 15.60 15.92 -13.59
CA PHE A 121 16.42 17.12 -13.42
C PHE A 121 16.50 17.95 -14.70
N LYS A 122 16.21 19.26 -14.61
CA LYS A 122 16.45 20.23 -15.69
C LYS A 122 17.09 21.49 -15.12
N MET A 123 18.13 21.99 -15.79
CA MET A 123 18.86 23.19 -15.37
C MET A 123 17.96 24.43 -15.28
N GLN A 124 16.98 24.56 -16.18
CA GLN A 124 16.06 25.69 -16.25
C GLN A 124 14.83 25.55 -15.33
N ASN A 125 14.63 24.38 -14.71
CA ASN A 125 13.46 24.08 -13.88
C ASN A 125 13.87 23.14 -12.74
N GLN A 126 14.59 23.70 -11.77
CA GLN A 126 15.03 22.97 -10.58
C GLN A 126 13.92 22.97 -9.52
N ILE A 127 13.90 21.94 -8.68
CA ILE A 127 13.10 21.95 -7.46
C ILE A 127 13.73 23.01 -6.55
N GLY A 128 12.95 24.03 -6.18
CA GLY A 128 13.38 25.03 -5.20
C GLY A 128 13.55 24.40 -3.81
N GLU A 129 14.37 25.03 -2.97
CA GLU A 129 14.40 24.72 -1.53
C GLU A 129 13.07 25.06 -0.82
#